data_AF-A0A7C1YHZ6-F1
#
_entry.id   AF-A0A7C1YHZ6-F1
#
_cell.length_a   1.000
_cell.length_b   1.000
_cell.length_c   1.000
_cell.angle_alpha   90.00
_cell.angle_beta   90.00
_cell.angle_gamma   90.00
#
_symmetry.space_group_name_H-M   'P 1'
#
loop_
_entity.id
_entity.type
_entity.pdbx_description
1 polymer ?
#
loop_
_entity_poly.entity_id
_entity_poly.type
_entity_poly.pdbx_seq_one_letter_code
_entity_poly.pdbx_strand_id
1 'polypeptide(L)'
;MSRRIEIELTSQRDDGTWTWRAAGAKQPKGSLDGSLLHEGAAVGDVVRADADFTLDGIEIVSVLPPKTRSGRPPAETIELLGGTFEPGVKTHLAPKRGGRDRGDRGRGRDRGGRRDRGERREGGERGERGERGRGREGGDRGRRGGRGEGRERRRPPREEKPRPKRLRPGREHRKAWLAGLPDDHKIVAEQLSRGGLAAVRREIDTQNEKAK
;
A
#
# COMPACT_ATOMS: atom_id res chain seq x y z
N MET A 1 -24.36 11.72 16.21
CA MET A 1 -23.37 11.26 15.21
C MET A 1 -22.32 10.52 15.99
N SER A 2 -22.30 9.19 15.87
CA SER A 2 -21.49 8.33 16.70
C SER A 2 -20.01 8.47 16.34
N ARG A 3 -19.17 8.72 17.33
CA ARG A 3 -17.71 8.81 17.19
C ARG A 3 -17.06 7.69 17.98
N ARG A 4 -16.06 7.07 17.36
CA ARG A 4 -15.30 5.99 18.00
C ARG A 4 -14.26 6.55 18.97
N ILE A 5 -14.30 6.12 20.21
CA ILE A 5 -13.40 6.51 21.29
C ILE A 5 -12.82 5.30 22.01
N GLU A 6 -11.70 5.50 22.71
CA GLU A 6 -11.13 4.50 23.61
C GLU A 6 -11.51 4.85 25.04
N ILE A 7 -12.11 3.89 25.73
CA ILE A 7 -12.58 4.05 27.10
C ILE A 7 -12.00 2.97 27.98
N GLU A 8 -11.78 3.30 29.24
CA GLU A 8 -11.38 2.38 30.28
C GLU A 8 -12.53 2.20 31.26
N LEU A 9 -12.84 0.93 31.58
CA LEU A 9 -13.85 0.56 32.55
C LEU A 9 -13.31 0.81 33.97
N THR A 10 -13.96 1.67 34.74
CA THR A 10 -13.45 2.10 36.06
C THR A 10 -14.12 1.41 37.24
N SER A 11 -15.39 1.05 37.12
CA SER A 11 -16.08 0.25 38.14
C SER A 11 -17.33 -0.41 37.57
N GLN A 12 -17.74 -1.50 38.19
CA GLN A 12 -19.00 -2.17 37.96
C GLN A 12 -19.88 -1.97 39.20
N ARG A 13 -21.15 -1.64 38.97
CA ARG A 13 -22.18 -1.61 40.01
C ARG A 13 -23.02 -2.88 39.94
N ASP A 14 -23.63 -3.20 41.08
CA ASP A 14 -24.45 -4.40 41.29
C ASP A 14 -25.72 -4.42 40.42
N ASP A 15 -26.13 -3.24 39.93
CA ASP A 15 -27.26 -3.02 39.02
C ASP A 15 -26.95 -3.32 37.55
N GLY A 16 -25.71 -3.72 37.22
CA GLY A 16 -25.25 -3.98 35.86
C GLY A 16 -24.70 -2.74 35.13
N THR A 17 -24.72 -1.57 35.77
CA THR A 17 -24.14 -0.34 35.21
C THR A 17 -22.64 -0.28 35.44
N TRP A 18 -21.91 0.12 34.41
CA TRP A 18 -20.46 0.33 34.47
C TRP A 18 -20.14 1.81 34.40
N THR A 19 -19.12 2.24 35.14
CA THR A 19 -18.54 3.58 34.95
C THR A 19 -17.33 3.48 34.04
N TRP A 20 -17.12 4.51 33.23
CA TRP A 20 -16.00 4.56 32.30
C TRP A 20 -15.33 5.93 32.28
N ARG A 21 -14.06 5.95 31.89
CA ARG A 21 -13.29 7.15 31.59
C ARG A 21 -12.69 7.05 30.19
N ALA A 22 -12.39 8.17 29.56
CA ALA A 22 -11.55 8.12 28.36
C ALA A 22 -10.18 7.52 28.72
N ALA A 23 -9.63 6.65 27.88
CA ALA A 23 -8.36 5.99 28.16
C ALA A 23 -7.27 7.02 28.54
N GLY A 24 -6.65 6.86 29.70
CA GLY A 24 -5.64 7.79 30.23
C GLY A 24 -6.16 9.07 30.91
N ALA A 25 -7.48 9.31 30.96
CA ALA A 25 -8.06 10.45 31.68
C ALA A 25 -8.13 10.20 33.20
N LYS A 26 -8.04 11.23 34.03
CA LYS A 26 -8.06 11.08 35.51
C LYS A 26 -9.46 10.99 36.13
N GLN A 27 -10.50 11.45 35.43
CA GLN A 27 -11.87 11.53 35.96
C GLN A 27 -12.80 10.64 35.13
N PRO A 28 -13.77 9.96 35.77
CA PRO A 28 -14.82 9.22 35.07
C PRO A 28 -15.64 10.20 34.21
N LYS A 29 -15.96 9.76 33.00
CA LYS A 29 -16.65 10.54 31.97
C LYS A 29 -18.13 10.24 31.91
N GLY A 30 -18.54 9.03 32.31
CA GLY A 30 -19.95 8.62 32.29
C GLY A 30 -20.18 7.20 32.75
N SER A 31 -21.41 6.74 32.53
CA SER A 31 -21.86 5.36 32.75
C SER A 31 -22.22 4.68 31.42
N LEU A 32 -22.21 3.36 31.40
CA LEU A 32 -22.67 2.53 30.28
C LEU A 32 -23.36 1.26 30.81
N ASP A 33 -24.24 0.68 30.01
CA ASP A 33 -24.89 -0.60 30.32
C ASP A 33 -23.92 -1.76 30.08
N GLY A 34 -23.74 -2.62 31.09
CA GLY A 34 -22.89 -3.81 31.02
C GLY A 34 -23.31 -4.82 29.95
N SER A 35 -24.56 -4.79 29.49
CA SER A 35 -25.05 -5.64 28.40
C SER A 35 -24.32 -5.39 27.07
N LEU A 36 -23.74 -4.19 26.89
CA LEU A 36 -22.97 -3.82 25.69
C LEU A 36 -21.54 -4.36 25.70
N LEU A 37 -21.07 -4.87 26.84
CA LEU A 37 -19.70 -5.35 26.99
C LEU A 37 -19.53 -6.77 26.46
N HIS A 38 -18.27 -7.11 26.16
CA HIS A 38 -17.88 -8.45 25.76
C HIS A 38 -17.87 -9.40 26.96
N GLU A 39 -18.00 -10.71 26.71
CA GLU A 39 -17.89 -11.73 27.76
C GLU A 39 -16.53 -11.64 28.47
N GLY A 40 -16.55 -11.60 29.80
CA GLY A 40 -15.35 -11.52 30.64
C GLY A 40 -14.77 -10.11 30.84
N ALA A 41 -15.51 -9.05 30.50
CA ALA A 41 -15.08 -7.68 30.75
C ALA A 41 -14.75 -7.43 32.24
N ALA A 42 -13.62 -6.79 32.50
CA ALA A 42 -13.12 -6.49 33.82
C ALA A 42 -12.83 -4.99 34.02
N VAL A 43 -12.77 -4.56 35.28
CA VAL A 43 -12.32 -3.20 35.64
C VAL A 43 -10.86 -3.02 35.25
N GLY A 44 -10.56 -1.93 34.56
CA GLY A 44 -9.24 -1.61 33.99
C GLY A 44 -9.10 -1.96 32.51
N ASP A 45 -10.08 -2.65 31.91
CA ASP A 45 -10.05 -2.95 30.49
C ASP A 45 -10.20 -1.69 29.65
N VAL A 46 -9.31 -1.55 28.67
CA VAL A 46 -9.37 -0.50 27.66
C VAL A 46 -10.04 -1.07 26.41
N VAL A 47 -11.25 -0.60 26.14
CA VAL A 47 -12.11 -1.05 25.05
C VAL A 47 -12.40 0.09 24.08
N ARG A 48 -12.72 -0.27 22.85
CA ARG A 48 -13.06 0.69 21.81
C ARG A 48 -14.58 0.79 21.71
N ALA A 49 -15.13 1.97 21.95
CA ALA A 49 -16.57 2.18 22.01
C ALA A 49 -17.02 3.20 20.96
N ASP A 50 -18.21 2.99 20.39
CA ASP A 50 -18.89 3.98 19.58
C ASP A 50 -19.82 4.79 20.49
N ALA A 51 -19.53 6.10 20.58
CA ALA A 51 -20.19 7.01 21.51
C ALA A 51 -20.91 8.13 20.77
N ASP A 52 -22.15 8.41 21.17
CA ASP A 52 -22.91 9.57 20.71
C ASP A 52 -22.73 10.73 21.69
N PHE A 53 -22.38 11.88 21.13
CA PHE A 53 -22.18 13.12 21.88
C PHE A 53 -23.44 13.96 21.71
N THR A 54 -24.25 14.01 22.76
CA THR A 54 -25.48 14.81 22.83
C THR A 54 -25.24 16.03 23.73
N LEU A 55 -26.25 16.91 23.84
CA LEU A 55 -26.17 18.04 24.74
C LEU A 55 -26.12 17.59 26.22
N ASP A 56 -26.77 16.46 26.51
CA ASP A 56 -26.94 15.92 27.86
C ASP A 56 -25.75 15.06 28.33
N GLY A 57 -24.84 14.69 27.42
CA GLY A 57 -23.64 13.93 27.78
C GLY A 57 -23.08 13.07 26.66
N ILE A 58 -22.29 12.07 27.06
CA ILE A 58 -21.72 11.07 26.16
C ILE A 58 -22.39 9.74 26.46
N GLU A 59 -23.13 9.21 25.50
CA GLU A 59 -23.78 7.91 25.59
C GLU A 59 -22.99 6.88 24.78
N ILE A 60 -22.72 5.73 25.40
CA ILE A 60 -22.05 4.62 24.72
C ILE A 60 -23.12 3.76 24.03
N VAL A 61 -23.02 3.66 22.70
CA VAL A 61 -23.99 2.92 21.87
C VAL A 61 -23.55 1.48 21.65
N SER A 62 -22.25 1.24 21.48
CA SER A 62 -21.70 -0.11 21.34
C SER A 62 -20.23 -0.18 21.77
N VAL A 63 -19.79 -1.37 22.18
CA VAL A 63 -18.41 -1.63 22.59
C VAL A 63 -17.83 -2.78 21.77
N LEU A 64 -16.67 -2.56 21.17
CA LEU A 64 -15.90 -3.59 20.49
C LEU A 64 -14.98 -4.32 21.49
N PRO A 65 -14.77 -5.63 21.30
CA PRO A 65 -13.84 -6.40 22.12
C PRO A 65 -12.44 -5.78 22.12
N PRO A 66 -11.69 -5.92 23.23
CA PRO A 66 -10.32 -5.43 23.32
C PRO A 66 -9.47 -6.05 22.22
N LYS A 67 -8.60 -5.23 21.64
CA LYS A 67 -7.68 -5.67 20.58
C LYS A 67 -6.66 -6.62 21.20
N THR A 68 -6.91 -7.93 21.10
CA THR A 68 -5.95 -8.95 21.56
C THR A 68 -4.61 -8.74 20.86
N ARG A 69 -3.51 -9.15 21.51
CA ARG A 69 -2.14 -8.97 20.99
C ARG A 69 -1.92 -9.57 19.58
N SER A 70 -2.78 -10.51 19.18
CA SER A 70 -2.79 -11.14 17.84
C SER A 70 -3.68 -10.41 16.83
N GLY A 71 -4.48 -9.42 17.23
CA GLY A 71 -5.33 -8.60 16.36
C GLY A 71 -6.42 -9.36 15.60
N ARG A 72 -6.48 -10.69 15.74
CA ARG A 72 -7.40 -11.58 15.05
C ARG A 72 -7.84 -12.68 16.02
N PRO A 73 -9.15 -12.90 16.19
CA PRO A 73 -9.65 -14.02 16.97
C PRO A 73 -9.20 -15.35 16.34
N PRO A 74 -8.90 -16.40 17.12
CA PRO A 74 -8.43 -17.68 16.61
C PRO A 74 -9.42 -18.29 15.60
N ALA A 75 -10.71 -18.01 15.75
CA ALA A 75 -11.78 -18.43 14.84
C ALA A 75 -11.65 -17.90 13.39
N GLU A 76 -10.86 -16.85 13.15
CA GLU A 76 -10.60 -16.31 11.80
C GLU A 76 -9.23 -16.74 11.23
N THR A 77 -8.58 -17.73 11.85
CA THR A 77 -7.32 -18.28 11.34
C THR A 77 -7.60 -19.53 10.51
N ILE A 78 -7.29 -19.49 9.23
CA ILE A 78 -7.33 -20.68 8.39
C ILE A 78 -6.05 -21.47 8.69
N GLU A 79 -6.18 -22.61 9.37
CA GLU A 79 -5.07 -23.56 9.52
C GLU A 79 -4.79 -24.24 8.17
N LEU A 80 -3.58 -24.03 7.65
CA LEU A 80 -3.11 -24.70 6.44
C LEU A 80 -2.67 -26.12 6.81
N LEU A 81 -3.55 -27.09 6.60
CA LEU A 81 -3.19 -28.51 6.61
C LEU A 81 -2.29 -28.78 5.39
N GLY A 82 -0.98 -28.82 5.62
CA GLY A 82 0.00 -29.12 4.57
C GLY A 82 -0.18 -30.54 4.05
N GLY A 83 -0.63 -30.68 2.80
CA GLY A 83 -0.53 -31.94 2.05
C GLY A 83 0.91 -32.15 1.55
N THR A 84 1.29 -33.41 1.34
CA THR A 84 2.58 -33.76 0.71
C THR A 84 2.62 -33.19 -0.71
N PHE A 85 3.42 -32.14 -0.90
CA PHE A 85 3.69 -31.58 -2.22
C PHE A 85 4.60 -32.54 -2.98
N GLU A 86 4.02 -33.35 -3.85
CA GLU A 86 4.75 -34.11 -4.87
C GLU A 86 5.14 -33.14 -6.00
N PRO A 87 6.43 -32.80 -6.20
CA PRO A 87 6.84 -31.92 -7.28
C PRO A 87 6.61 -32.62 -8.63
N GLY A 88 5.52 -32.28 -9.32
CA GLY A 88 5.16 -32.80 -10.64
C GLY A 88 6.09 -32.38 -11.79
N VAL A 89 7.25 -31.78 -11.48
CA VAL A 89 8.21 -31.29 -12.48
C VAL A 89 9.60 -31.86 -12.18
N LYS A 90 10.04 -32.81 -12.99
CA LYS A 90 11.43 -33.30 -12.99
C LYS A 90 12.26 -32.41 -13.94
N THR A 91 13.01 -31.46 -13.40
CA THR A 91 13.98 -30.70 -14.20
C THR A 91 15.29 -31.48 -14.29
N HIS A 92 15.62 -32.00 -15.47
CA HIS A 92 16.96 -32.53 -15.75
C HIS A 92 17.84 -31.41 -16.33
N LEU A 93 18.91 -31.05 -15.61
CA LEU A 93 19.95 -30.15 -16.12
C LEU A 93 20.89 -30.94 -17.04
N ALA A 94 21.06 -30.49 -18.28
CA ALA A 94 22.03 -31.11 -19.20
C ALA A 94 23.48 -30.77 -18.78
N PRO A 95 24.42 -31.74 -18.81
CA PRO A 95 25.82 -31.47 -18.51
C PRO A 95 26.44 -30.58 -19.60
N LYS A 96 27.04 -29.48 -19.16
CA LYS A 96 27.78 -28.52 -19.99
C LYS A 96 29.06 -29.17 -20.53
N ARG A 97 29.09 -29.49 -21.83
CA ARG A 97 30.31 -29.96 -22.54
C ARG A 97 31.28 -28.79 -22.80
N GLY A 98 32.53 -28.93 -22.33
CA GLY A 98 33.76 -28.23 -22.77
C GLY A 98 33.84 -26.73 -22.47
N GLY A 99 34.91 -26.14 -21.90
CA GLY A 99 36.32 -26.48 -22.01
C GLY A 99 37.02 -25.44 -22.89
N ARG A 100 37.54 -24.35 -22.30
CA ARG A 100 38.65 -23.57 -22.87
C ARG A 100 39.46 -22.91 -21.77
N ASP A 101 40.64 -23.48 -21.57
CA ASP A 101 41.76 -22.97 -20.82
C ASP A 101 42.00 -21.47 -21.02
N ARG A 102 42.15 -20.75 -19.92
CA ARG A 102 43.04 -19.58 -19.87
C ARG A 102 43.97 -19.78 -18.68
N GLY A 103 45.16 -20.24 -19.02
CA GLY A 103 46.22 -20.57 -18.10
C GLY A 103 46.62 -19.40 -17.20
N ASP A 104 46.87 -19.77 -15.97
CA ASP A 104 48.12 -19.51 -15.26
C ASP A 104 49.08 -18.55 -15.98
N ARG A 105 49.07 -17.29 -15.55
CA ARG A 105 50.23 -16.40 -15.67
C ARG A 105 50.55 -15.85 -14.30
N GLY A 106 51.50 -16.50 -13.64
CA GLY A 106 52.70 -15.81 -13.19
C GLY A 106 52.56 -15.11 -11.85
N ARG A 107 52.92 -15.83 -10.81
CA ARG A 107 53.46 -15.28 -9.55
C ARG A 107 54.73 -14.45 -9.82
N GLY A 108 54.86 -13.34 -9.10
CA GLY A 108 56.09 -12.54 -8.95
C GLY A 108 55.78 -11.33 -8.06
N ARG A 109 55.55 -11.52 -6.76
CA ARG A 109 56.53 -11.49 -5.65
C ARG A 109 57.33 -10.17 -5.54
N ASP A 110 57.15 -9.55 -4.38
CA ASP A 110 58.09 -8.71 -3.62
C ASP A 110 58.42 -7.29 -4.09
N ARG A 111 57.91 -6.30 -3.34
CA ARG A 111 58.76 -5.44 -2.47
C ARG A 111 57.89 -4.57 -1.57
N GLY A 112 57.94 -4.86 -0.27
CA GLY A 112 57.35 -4.03 0.78
C GLY A 112 58.14 -2.75 1.04
N GLY A 113 57.66 -1.97 2.01
CA GLY A 113 58.46 -0.90 2.61
C GLY A 113 57.62 0.28 3.09
N ARG A 114 57.15 0.18 4.35
CA ARG A 114 56.71 1.31 5.17
C ARG A 114 57.63 2.53 5.02
N ARG A 115 57.04 3.74 5.04
CA ARG A 115 57.60 4.92 5.74
C ARG A 115 56.51 5.98 5.94
N ASP A 116 55.92 5.96 7.12
CA ASP A 116 55.39 7.15 7.78
C ASP A 116 56.54 8.13 8.02
N ARG A 117 56.42 9.39 7.57
CA ARG A 117 57.24 10.50 8.07
C ARG A 117 56.64 11.88 7.79
N GLY A 118 56.10 12.50 8.83
CA GLY A 118 56.41 13.91 9.16
C GLY A 118 55.40 14.98 8.76
N GLU A 119 54.68 15.48 9.77
CA GLU A 119 54.08 16.82 9.81
C GLU A 119 55.17 17.91 9.82
N ARG A 120 54.99 19.02 9.06
CA ARG A 120 55.10 20.44 9.54
C ARG A 120 55.08 21.49 8.40
N ARG A 121 54.06 22.37 8.49
CA ARG A 121 54.04 23.85 8.42
C ARG A 121 54.44 24.64 7.15
N GLU A 122 53.45 25.43 6.71
CA GLU A 122 53.41 26.88 6.39
C GLU A 122 54.45 27.54 5.47
N GLY A 123 53.95 28.23 4.44
CA GLY A 123 54.47 29.53 3.98
C GLY A 123 54.47 29.78 2.46
N GLY A 124 53.64 30.72 1.96
CA GLY A 124 54.04 31.64 0.87
C GLY A 124 53.31 31.62 -0.49
N GLU A 125 52.16 32.31 -0.56
CA GLU A 125 51.73 33.32 -1.56
C GLU A 125 51.95 33.16 -3.09
N ARG A 126 50.84 33.18 -3.87
CA ARG A 126 50.54 34.19 -4.93
C ARG A 126 49.23 33.89 -5.67
N GLY A 127 48.35 34.91 -5.81
CA GLY A 127 47.46 35.05 -6.97
C GLY A 127 45.96 35.30 -6.74
N GLU A 128 45.60 36.55 -6.41
CA GLU A 128 44.48 37.39 -6.91
C GLU A 128 43.14 36.72 -7.33
N ARG A 129 42.04 36.95 -6.60
CA ARG A 129 41.06 38.07 -6.71
C ARG A 129 40.10 37.96 -7.90
N GLY A 130 38.79 37.76 -7.62
CA GLY A 130 37.71 38.28 -8.48
C GLY A 130 36.49 37.39 -8.68
N GLU A 131 35.47 37.55 -7.83
CA GLU A 131 34.08 37.24 -8.16
C GLU A 131 33.61 38.12 -9.34
N ARG A 132 32.76 37.57 -10.23
CA ARG A 132 31.54 38.22 -10.79
C ARG A 132 30.84 37.31 -11.79
N GLY A 133 29.54 37.11 -11.56
CA GLY A 133 28.66 36.42 -12.48
C GLY A 133 28.08 37.29 -13.60
N ARG A 134 27.33 36.58 -14.46
CA ARG A 134 26.26 37.00 -15.39
C ARG A 134 26.66 37.66 -16.72
N GLY A 135 26.27 36.98 -17.79
CA GLY A 135 25.67 37.61 -18.98
C GLY A 135 26.36 37.31 -20.32
N ARG A 136 25.79 36.39 -21.12
CA ARG A 136 25.40 36.67 -22.51
C ARG A 136 24.64 35.51 -23.16
N GLU A 137 23.42 35.84 -23.50
CA GLU A 137 22.50 35.20 -24.43
C GLU A 137 23.05 35.31 -25.86
N GLY A 138 22.79 34.30 -26.71
CA GLY A 138 22.99 34.37 -28.17
C GLY A 138 23.82 33.23 -28.76
N GLY A 139 23.16 32.23 -29.33
CA GLY A 139 23.83 31.16 -30.07
C GLY A 139 22.91 30.06 -30.61
N ASP A 140 21.89 30.44 -31.38
CA ASP A 140 21.22 29.52 -32.32
C ASP A 140 22.28 28.95 -33.29
N ARG A 141 22.50 27.64 -33.22
CA ARG A 141 23.05 26.86 -34.35
C ARG A 141 22.25 25.60 -34.51
N GLY A 142 21.15 25.74 -35.24
CA GLY A 142 20.44 24.62 -35.85
C GLY A 142 21.33 23.71 -36.72
N ARG A 143 20.86 22.46 -36.81
CA ARG A 143 20.94 21.53 -37.94
C ARG A 143 22.33 21.22 -38.52
N ARG A 144 22.85 20.05 -38.15
CA ARG A 144 23.58 19.17 -39.08
C ARG A 144 23.09 17.73 -38.93
N GLY A 145 22.09 17.38 -39.73
CA GLY A 145 21.67 15.99 -39.92
C GLY A 145 22.64 15.23 -40.84
N GLY A 146 22.63 13.91 -40.71
CA GLY A 146 23.01 12.98 -41.79
C GLY A 146 24.26 12.15 -41.54
N ARG A 147 24.11 11.02 -40.81
CA ARG A 147 24.59 9.68 -41.21
C ARG A 147 24.48 8.69 -40.06
N GLY A 148 23.57 7.74 -40.19
CA GLY A 148 23.44 6.61 -39.28
C GLY A 148 22.31 5.66 -39.63
N GLU A 149 22.00 5.46 -40.92
CA GLU A 149 21.14 4.35 -41.37
C GLU A 149 21.92 3.04 -41.25
N GLY A 150 22.05 2.57 -40.01
CA GLY A 150 22.57 1.26 -39.65
C GLY A 150 21.49 0.20 -39.81
N ARG A 151 21.25 -0.24 -41.06
CA ARG A 151 20.63 -1.52 -41.44
C ARG A 151 19.64 -2.11 -40.41
N GLU A 152 18.42 -1.58 -40.41
CA GLU A 152 17.26 -2.39 -40.04
C GLU A 152 17.21 -3.59 -40.99
N ARG A 153 17.65 -4.74 -40.49
CA ARG A 153 17.35 -6.02 -41.12
C ARG A 153 15.83 -6.11 -41.18
N ARG A 154 15.24 -5.90 -42.36
CA ARG A 154 13.83 -6.13 -42.65
C ARG A 154 13.51 -7.57 -42.25
N ARG A 155 13.04 -7.75 -41.01
CA ARG A 155 12.44 -9.00 -40.57
C ARG A 155 11.17 -9.17 -41.41
N PRO A 156 10.93 -10.34 -42.03
CA PRO A 156 9.67 -10.56 -42.73
C PRO A 156 8.52 -10.34 -41.73
N PRO A 157 7.37 -9.80 -42.17
CA PRO A 157 6.22 -9.60 -41.30
C PRO A 157 5.88 -10.95 -40.67
N ARG A 158 6.05 -11.03 -39.34
CA ARG A 158 5.67 -12.24 -38.61
C ARG A 158 4.16 -12.33 -38.69
N GLU A 159 3.65 -13.43 -39.23
CA GLU A 159 2.23 -13.75 -39.18
C GLU A 159 1.72 -13.52 -37.75
N GLU A 160 0.73 -12.63 -37.61
CA GLU A 160 0.17 -12.26 -36.33
C GLU A 160 -0.55 -13.47 -35.73
N LYS A 161 0.18 -14.25 -34.92
CA LYS A 161 -0.41 -15.36 -34.19
C LYS A 161 -1.61 -14.82 -33.40
N PRO A 162 -2.80 -15.44 -33.53
CA PRO A 162 -4.01 -14.92 -32.92
C PRO A 162 -3.80 -14.80 -31.41
N ARG A 163 -3.98 -13.58 -30.90
CA ARG A 163 -3.84 -13.32 -29.45
C ARG A 163 -4.88 -14.16 -28.72
N PRO A 164 -4.50 -14.87 -27.63
CA PRO A 164 -5.46 -15.66 -26.87
C PRO A 164 -6.57 -14.74 -26.32
N LYS A 165 -7.81 -15.23 -26.39
CA LYS A 165 -8.96 -14.50 -25.83
C LYS A 165 -8.73 -14.30 -24.34
N ARG A 166 -8.73 -13.04 -23.91
CA ARG A 166 -8.62 -12.70 -22.48
C ARG A 166 -9.85 -13.23 -21.75
N LEU A 167 -9.62 -13.89 -20.63
CA LEU A 167 -10.68 -14.24 -19.69
C LEU A 167 -11.37 -12.95 -19.22
N ARG A 168 -12.71 -12.95 -19.27
CA ARG A 168 -13.52 -11.84 -18.77
C ARG A 168 -13.94 -12.16 -17.35
N PRO A 169 -13.84 -11.22 -16.40
CA PRO A 169 -14.33 -11.43 -15.05
C PRO A 169 -15.84 -11.73 -15.08
N GLY A 170 -16.24 -12.71 -14.26
CA GLY A 170 -17.64 -13.08 -14.06
C GLY A 170 -18.45 -11.91 -13.48
N ARG A 171 -19.77 -11.95 -13.69
CA ARG A 171 -20.71 -10.91 -13.21
C ARG A 171 -21.71 -11.43 -12.19
N GLU A 172 -21.48 -12.61 -11.61
CA GLU A 172 -22.44 -13.29 -10.73
C GLU A 172 -22.78 -12.46 -9.49
N HIS A 173 -21.79 -12.05 -8.70
CA HIS A 173 -22.01 -11.20 -7.53
C HIS A 173 -22.59 -9.83 -7.87
N ARG A 174 -22.21 -9.26 -9.02
CA ARG A 174 -22.79 -7.99 -9.50
C ARG A 174 -24.28 -8.14 -9.81
N LYS A 175 -24.66 -9.23 -10.48
CA LYS A 175 -26.06 -9.52 -10.81
C LYS A 175 -26.88 -9.81 -9.56
N ALA A 176 -26.34 -10.60 -8.62
CA ALA A 176 -26.99 -10.90 -7.36
C ALA A 176 -27.23 -9.62 -6.53
N TRP A 177 -26.22 -8.73 -6.48
CA TRP A 177 -26.37 -7.44 -5.83
C TRP A 177 -27.45 -6.58 -6.50
N LEU A 178 -27.43 -6.40 -7.83
CA LEU A 178 -28.46 -5.63 -8.55
C LEU A 178 -29.87 -6.20 -8.39
N ALA A 179 -30.01 -7.52 -8.27
CA ALA A 179 -31.31 -8.17 -8.06
C ALA A 179 -31.92 -7.88 -6.68
N GLY A 180 -31.09 -7.61 -5.66
CA GLY A 180 -31.51 -7.32 -4.30
C GLY A 180 -31.89 -5.85 -4.06
N LEU A 181 -31.72 -4.96 -5.03
CA LEU A 181 -32.10 -3.55 -4.88
C LEU A 181 -33.54 -3.29 -5.35
N PRO A 182 -34.25 -2.31 -4.75
CA PRO A 182 -35.48 -1.75 -5.31
C PRO A 182 -35.29 -1.25 -6.75
N ASP A 183 -36.35 -1.31 -7.56
CA ASP A 183 -36.28 -0.99 -8.99
C ASP A 183 -35.75 0.43 -9.26
N ASP A 184 -36.16 1.40 -8.45
CA ASP A 184 -35.72 2.81 -8.55
C ASP A 184 -34.19 2.96 -8.41
N HIS A 185 -33.56 2.09 -7.60
CA HIS A 185 -32.13 2.16 -7.34
C HIS A 185 -31.29 1.35 -8.34
N LYS A 186 -31.91 0.44 -9.13
CA LYS A 186 -31.19 -0.42 -10.07
C LYS A 186 -30.45 0.37 -11.15
N ILE A 187 -31.07 1.45 -11.65
CA ILE A 187 -30.50 2.30 -12.71
C ILE A 187 -29.20 2.95 -12.24
N VAL A 188 -29.21 3.55 -11.05
CA VAL A 188 -28.03 4.19 -10.46
C VAL A 188 -26.96 3.16 -10.10
N ALA A 189 -27.38 2.05 -9.50
CA ALA A 189 -26.50 0.95 -9.10
C ALA A 189 -25.79 0.28 -10.29
N GLU A 190 -26.46 0.19 -11.44
CA GLU A 190 -25.87 -0.34 -12.66
C GLU A 190 -24.76 0.58 -13.19
N GLN A 191 -24.99 1.89 -13.22
CA GLN A 191 -23.99 2.86 -13.66
C GLN A 191 -22.81 2.92 -12.69
N LEU A 192 -23.09 2.87 -11.38
CA LEU A 192 -22.08 2.77 -10.34
C LEU A 192 -21.20 1.52 -10.52
N SER A 193 -21.79 0.37 -10.85
CA SER A 193 -21.07 -0.88 -11.11
C SER A 193 -20.22 -0.88 -12.39
N ARG A 194 -20.50 0.01 -13.34
CA ARG A 194 -19.79 0.11 -14.62
C ARG A 194 -18.56 1.01 -14.52
N GLY A 195 -18.64 2.14 -13.83
CA GLY A 195 -17.56 3.12 -13.77
C GLY A 195 -17.53 3.99 -12.51
N GLY A 196 -18.17 3.55 -11.43
CA GLY A 196 -18.22 4.29 -10.17
C GLY A 196 -19.02 5.60 -10.27
N LEU A 197 -18.79 6.50 -9.30
CA LEU A 197 -19.51 7.77 -9.20
C LEU A 197 -19.33 8.67 -10.43
N ALA A 198 -18.17 8.58 -11.11
CA ALA A 198 -17.92 9.36 -12.32
C ALA A 198 -18.85 8.95 -13.47
N ALA A 199 -19.19 7.66 -13.60
CA ALA A 199 -20.16 7.20 -14.59
C ALA A 199 -21.58 7.69 -14.29
N VAL A 200 -21.96 7.69 -13.01
CA VAL A 200 -23.26 8.23 -12.57
C VAL A 200 -23.39 9.72 -12.90
N ARG A 201 -22.34 10.51 -12.63
CA ARG A 201 -22.32 11.95 -12.95
C ARG A 201 -22.48 12.20 -14.45
N ARG A 202 -21.70 11.48 -15.29
CA ARG A 202 -21.82 11.61 -16.75
C ARG A 202 -23.20 11.24 -17.26
N GLU A 203 -23.81 10.19 -16.71
CA GLU A 203 -25.17 9.80 -17.09
C GLU A 203 -26.17 10.92 -16.75
N ILE A 204 -26.07 11.50 -15.55
CA ILE A 204 -26.90 12.65 -15.14
C ILE A 204 -26.70 13.83 -16.10
N ASP A 205 -25.46 14.17 -16.44
CA ASP A 205 -25.15 15.26 -17.38
C ASP A 205 -25.80 14.99 -18.75
N THR A 206 -25.69 13.76 -19.28
CA THR A 206 -26.33 13.40 -20.55
C THR A 206 -27.86 13.40 -20.49
N GLN A 207 -28.46 13.09 -19.33
CA GLN A 207 -29.91 13.15 -19.15
C GLN A 207 -30.39 14.60 -19.08
N ASN A 208 -29.65 15.47 -18.39
CA ASN A 208 -29.93 16.90 -18.31
C ASN A 208 -29.81 17.58 -19.69
N GLU A 209 -28.84 17.18 -20.51
CA GLU A 209 -28.72 17.67 -21.89
C GLU A 209 -29.89 17.24 -22.77
N LYS A 210 -30.44 16.03 -22.57
CA LYS A 210 -31.60 15.52 -23.34
C LYS A 210 -32.94 16.08 -22.87
N ALA A 211 -33.02 16.52 -21.62
CA ALA A 211 -34.22 17.13 -21.04
C ALA A 211 -34.34 18.63 -21.35
N LYS A 212 -33.33 19.21 -22.00
CA LYS A 212 -33.25 20.61 -22.41
C LYS A 212 -33.67 20.76 -23.88
#